data_AF-A0A922TN07-F1
#
_entry.id   AF-A0A922TN07-F1
#
_cell.length_a   1.000
_cell.length_b   1.000
_cell.length_c   1.000
_cell.angle_alpha   90.00
_cell.angle_beta   90.00
_cell.angle_gamma   90.00
#
_symmetry.space_group_name_H-M   'P 1'
#
loop_
_entity.id
_entity.type
_entity.pdbx_description
1 polymer ?
#
loop_
_entity_poly.entity_id
_entity_poly.type
_entity_poly.pdbx_seq_one_letter_code
_entity_poly.pdbx_strand_id
1 'polypeptide(L)'
;MHNKLTYIIYQVIIAILAIISIVMLLAYYAKEIDIDAYPYNLIDNGIWLVFVVDYFTSLVLADDKKAFFKHHIFDLLSIIPANSLFFFFRIAQIGETFRMLKLFRLLRLIGFTGRLASFFKRNELVYYLYISIAVIMVTAAMFCISEKVSYQTALWWAITTATTIAYGDVIPKTEIGRGAAIILMLLGIGFIGMLTGTITEFFAKKDEAAMSKQLDRLEAENHQLHADLDEIKQLLVAHTKQDNRDNDK
;
A
#
# COMPACT_ATOMS: atom_id res chain seq x y z
N MET A 1 7.02 -10.45 -26.08
CA MET A 1 6.90 -9.09 -25.50
C MET A 1 5.42 -8.76 -25.35
N HIS A 2 4.82 -9.15 -24.23
CA HIS A 2 3.44 -8.76 -23.92
C HIS A 2 3.44 -7.24 -23.67
N ASN A 3 2.64 -6.48 -24.42
CA ASN A 3 2.68 -5.02 -24.36
C ASN A 3 2.42 -4.56 -22.92
N LYS A 4 3.41 -3.89 -22.34
CA LYS A 4 3.36 -3.33 -20.99
C LYS A 4 2.06 -2.54 -20.75
N LEU A 5 1.55 -1.90 -21.79
CA LEU A 5 0.27 -1.18 -21.79
C LEU A 5 -0.95 -2.10 -21.57
N THR A 6 -1.01 -3.25 -22.23
CA THR A 6 -2.12 -4.23 -22.08
C THR A 6 -2.15 -4.83 -20.68
N TYR A 7 -0.97 -5.10 -20.10
CA TYR A 7 -0.83 -5.55 -18.72
C TYR A 7 -1.31 -4.50 -17.71
N ILE A 8 -0.93 -3.23 -17.91
CA ILE A 8 -1.39 -2.11 -17.07
C ILE A 8 -2.91 -1.96 -17.13
N ILE A 9 -3.50 -1.97 -18.33
CA ILE A 9 -4.95 -1.82 -18.51
C ILE A 9 -5.70 -2.97 -17.83
N TYR A 10 -5.22 -4.21 -17.98
CA TYR A 10 -5.80 -5.39 -17.34
C TYR A 10 -5.86 -5.26 -15.82
N GLN A 11 -4.79 -4.77 -15.20
CA GLN A 11 -4.75 -4.61 -13.75
C GLN A 11 -5.59 -3.45 -13.22
N VAL A 12 -5.70 -2.36 -13.99
CA VAL A 12 -6.62 -1.27 -13.66
C VAL A 12 -8.08 -1.75 -13.71
N ILE A 13 -8.43 -2.59 -14.68
CA ILE A 13 -9.78 -3.17 -14.78
C ILE A 13 -10.08 -4.06 -13.58
N ILE A 14 -9.16 -4.96 -13.21
CA ILE A 14 -9.29 -5.84 -12.04
C ILE A 14 -9.39 -5.02 -10.74
N ALA A 15 -8.65 -3.92 -10.63
CA ALA A 15 -8.72 -3.00 -9.51
C ALA A 15 -10.09 -2.37 -9.35
N ILE A 16 -10.65 -1.86 -10.45
CA ILE A 16 -11.97 -1.25 -10.48
C ILE A 16 -13.03 -2.28 -10.09
N LEU A 17 -12.96 -3.51 -10.63
CA LEU A 17 -13.85 -4.60 -10.26
C LEU A 17 -13.76 -4.97 -8.77
N ALA A 18 -12.56 -4.93 -8.18
CA ALA A 18 -12.37 -5.18 -6.75
C ALA A 18 -13.04 -4.08 -5.91
N ILE A 19 -12.81 -2.81 -6.27
CA ILE A 19 -13.43 -1.64 -5.60
C ILE A 19 -14.95 -1.73 -5.68
N ILE A 20 -15.52 -2.00 -6.86
CA ILE A 20 -16.96 -2.18 -7.05
C ILE A 20 -17.50 -3.30 -6.16
N SER A 21 -16.80 -4.44 -6.10
CA SER A 21 -17.18 -5.56 -5.24
C SER A 21 -17.21 -5.19 -3.75
N ILE A 22 -16.26 -4.36 -3.31
CA ILE A 22 -16.21 -3.87 -1.92
C ILE A 22 -17.35 -2.88 -1.69
N VAL A 23 -17.57 -1.91 -2.57
CA VAL A 23 -18.66 -0.93 -2.44
C VAL A 23 -20.02 -1.62 -2.37
N MET A 24 -20.26 -2.64 -3.19
CA MET A 24 -21.48 -3.46 -3.08
C MET A 24 -21.57 -4.14 -1.72
N LEU A 25 -20.48 -4.75 -1.22
CA LEU A 25 -20.46 -5.38 0.10
C LEU A 25 -20.75 -4.37 1.22
N LEU A 26 -20.23 -3.15 1.13
CA LEU A 26 -20.51 -2.08 2.08
C LEU A 26 -21.98 -1.68 2.05
N ALA A 27 -22.55 -1.50 0.85
CA ALA A 27 -23.96 -1.18 0.67
C ALA A 27 -24.88 -2.30 1.22
N TYR A 28 -24.43 -3.55 1.16
CA TYR A 28 -25.11 -4.68 1.80
C TYR A 28 -25.11 -4.61 3.32
N TYR A 29 -23.96 -4.33 3.94
CA TYR A 29 -23.89 -4.19 5.39
C TYR A 29 -24.58 -2.91 5.90
N ALA A 30 -24.64 -1.86 5.09
CA ALA A 30 -25.42 -0.66 5.36
C ALA A 30 -26.95 -0.89 5.30
N LYS A 31 -27.41 -2.10 4.94
CA LYS A 31 -28.82 -2.45 4.68
C LYS A 31 -29.48 -1.63 3.56
N GLU A 32 -28.70 -0.97 2.70
CA GLU A 32 -29.24 -0.24 1.55
C GLU A 32 -29.52 -1.17 0.36
N ILE A 33 -28.75 -2.25 0.23
CA ILE A 33 -28.83 -3.17 -0.90
C ILE A 33 -28.87 -4.62 -0.39
N ASP A 34 -29.76 -5.44 -0.94
CA ASP A 34 -29.67 -6.89 -0.74
C ASP A 34 -28.89 -7.51 -1.90
N ILE A 35 -27.64 -7.92 -1.65
CA ILE A 35 -26.77 -8.59 -2.63
C ILE A 35 -27.37 -9.93 -3.05
N ASP A 36 -28.18 -10.56 -2.19
CA ASP A 36 -28.79 -11.85 -2.50
C ASP A 36 -30.03 -11.68 -3.41
N ALA A 37 -30.53 -10.44 -3.58
CA ALA A 37 -31.63 -10.11 -4.47
C ALA A 37 -31.17 -9.78 -5.90
N TYR A 38 -32.03 -10.10 -6.87
CA TYR A 38 -31.84 -9.68 -8.26
C TYR A 38 -31.99 -8.15 -8.38
N PRO A 39 -31.12 -7.43 -9.12
CA PRO A 39 -30.06 -7.91 -10.04
C PRO A 39 -28.65 -7.96 -9.42
N TYR A 40 -28.47 -7.59 -8.16
CA TYR A 40 -27.16 -7.45 -7.52
C TYR A 40 -26.41 -8.78 -7.41
N ASN A 41 -27.14 -9.88 -7.23
CA ASN A 41 -26.58 -11.23 -7.23
C ASN A 41 -25.89 -11.62 -8.54
N LEU A 42 -26.43 -11.18 -9.69
CA LEU A 42 -25.88 -11.46 -11.02
C LEU A 42 -24.56 -10.72 -11.22
N ILE A 43 -24.53 -9.45 -10.80
CA ILE A 43 -23.33 -8.61 -10.85
C ILE A 43 -22.24 -9.20 -9.95
N ASP A 44 -22.58 -9.56 -8.70
CA ASP A 44 -21.64 -10.13 -7.75
C ASP A 44 -21.05 -11.46 -8.24
N ASN A 45 -21.89 -12.35 -8.78
CA ASN A 45 -21.45 -13.62 -9.37
C ASN A 45 -20.60 -13.41 -10.63
N GLY A 46 -20.94 -12.42 -11.47
CA GLY A 46 -20.16 -12.06 -12.65
C GLY A 46 -18.76 -11.56 -12.28
N ILE A 47 -18.66 -10.67 -11.29
CA ILE A 47 -17.38 -10.18 -10.76
C ILE A 47 -16.55 -11.34 -10.19
N TRP A 48 -17.18 -12.26 -9.44
CA TRP A 48 -16.51 -13.46 -8.93
C TRP A 48 -15.93 -14.32 -10.05
N LEU A 49 -16.71 -14.57 -11.11
CA LEU A 49 -16.28 -15.40 -12.25
C LEU A 49 -15.05 -14.79 -12.94
N VAL A 50 -15.03 -13.46 -13.10
CA VAL A 50 -13.86 -12.75 -13.64
C VAL A 50 -12.61 -12.98 -12.79
N PHE A 51 -12.70 -12.89 -11.46
CA PHE A 51 -11.57 -13.15 -10.56
C PHE A 51 -11.08 -14.60 -10.58
N VAL A 52 -12.00 -15.56 -10.71
CA VAL A 52 -11.65 -16.98 -10.84
C VAL A 52 -10.83 -17.19 -12.09
N VAL A 53 -11.34 -16.73 -13.24
CA VAL A 53 -10.66 -16.88 -14.53
C VAL A 53 -9.29 -16.21 -14.50
N ASP A 54 -9.21 -14.99 -14.00
CA ASP A 54 -7.97 -14.23 -13.84
C ASP A 54 -6.91 -14.98 -13.02
N TYR A 55 -7.27 -15.52 -11.86
CA TYR A 55 -6.32 -16.29 -11.04
C TYR A 55 -5.85 -17.57 -11.73
N PHE A 56 -6.74 -18.31 -12.38
CA PHE A 56 -6.35 -19.52 -13.10
C PHE A 56 -5.47 -19.19 -14.30
N THR A 57 -5.74 -18.10 -15.03
CA THR A 57 -4.84 -17.64 -16.10
C THR A 57 -3.47 -17.25 -15.54
N SER A 58 -3.43 -16.51 -14.44
CA SER A 58 -2.19 -16.09 -13.78
C SER A 58 -1.38 -17.28 -13.24
N LEU A 59 -2.05 -18.32 -12.72
CA LEU A 59 -1.42 -19.55 -12.25
C LEU A 59 -0.82 -20.38 -13.40
N VAL A 60 -1.47 -20.40 -14.56
CA VAL A 60 -0.99 -21.13 -15.75
C VAL A 60 0.19 -20.41 -16.40
N LEU A 61 0.22 -19.07 -16.36
CA LEU A 61 1.28 -18.23 -16.91
C LEU A 61 2.50 -18.06 -15.99
N ALA A 62 2.43 -18.47 -14.73
CA ALA A 62 3.55 -18.32 -13.79
C ALA A 62 4.66 -19.37 -14.03
N ASP A 63 5.90 -18.90 -14.19
CA ASP A 63 7.09 -19.74 -14.42
C ASP A 63 7.35 -20.74 -13.27
N ASP A 64 7.04 -20.36 -12.02
CA ASP A 64 7.09 -21.25 -10.85
C ASP A 64 5.76 -21.25 -10.08
N LYS A 65 4.97 -22.30 -10.35
CA LYS A 65 3.63 -22.51 -9.80
C LYS A 65 3.61 -22.62 -8.27
N LYS A 66 4.68 -23.15 -7.65
CA LYS A 66 4.73 -23.35 -6.19
C LYS A 66 5.06 -22.05 -5.47
N ALA A 67 5.97 -21.25 -6.01
CA ALA A 67 6.28 -19.92 -5.49
C ALA A 67 5.07 -18.98 -5.66
N PHE A 68 4.42 -19.02 -6.82
CA PHE A 68 3.21 -18.25 -7.09
C PHE A 68 2.09 -18.59 -6.10
N PHE A 69 1.81 -19.87 -5.86
CA PHE A 69 0.77 -20.29 -4.93
C PHE A 69 1.01 -19.84 -3.48
N LYS A 70 2.28 -19.82 -3.03
CA LYS A 70 2.64 -19.32 -1.69
C LYS A 70 2.51 -17.80 -1.56
N HIS A 71 2.84 -17.03 -2.59
CA HIS A 71 2.68 -15.58 -2.58
C HIS A 71 1.23 -15.13 -2.84
N HIS A 72 0.44 -15.92 -3.57
CA HIS A 72 -0.95 -15.62 -3.94
C HIS A 72 -1.97 -16.47 -3.18
N ILE A 73 -1.62 -16.98 -2.00
CA ILE A 73 -2.53 -17.76 -1.14
C ILE A 73 -3.80 -16.96 -0.77
N PHE A 74 -3.65 -15.63 -0.61
CA PHE A 74 -4.77 -14.72 -0.33
C PHE A 74 -5.69 -14.50 -1.53
N ASP A 75 -5.16 -14.56 -2.76
CA ASP A 75 -5.96 -14.52 -3.99
C ASP A 75 -6.78 -15.82 -4.14
N LEU A 76 -6.18 -16.97 -3.82
CA LEU A 76 -6.89 -18.26 -3.79
C LEU A 76 -8.03 -18.24 -2.76
N LEU A 77 -7.76 -17.68 -1.57
CA LEU A 77 -8.79 -17.52 -0.53
C LEU A 77 -9.92 -16.59 -0.96
N SER A 78 -9.64 -15.62 -1.85
CA SER A 78 -10.64 -14.70 -2.42
C SER A 78 -11.59 -15.35 -3.43
N ILE A 79 -11.16 -16.46 -4.03
CA ILE A 79 -11.86 -17.22 -5.07
C ILE A 79 -12.79 -18.26 -4.47
N ILE A 80 -12.48 -18.77 -3.28
CA ILE A 80 -13.32 -19.74 -2.60
C ILE A 80 -14.72 -19.11 -2.40
N PRO A 81 -15.74 -19.57 -3.12
CA PRO A 81 -17.04 -18.94 -3.06
C PRO A 81 -17.66 -19.37 -1.73
N ALA A 82 -17.83 -18.43 -0.82
CA ALA A 82 -18.61 -18.66 0.40
C ALA A 82 -19.98 -19.27 0.03
N ASN A 83 -20.60 -18.86 -1.08
CA ASN A 83 -21.86 -19.44 -1.56
C ASN A 83 -21.75 -20.91 -2.04
N SER A 84 -20.60 -21.36 -2.54
CA SER A 84 -20.42 -22.72 -3.08
C SER A 84 -20.07 -23.73 -1.98
N LEU A 85 -19.29 -23.31 -0.98
CA LEU A 85 -19.13 -24.07 0.29
C LEU A 85 -20.46 -24.27 1.01
N PHE A 86 -21.42 -23.36 0.80
CA PHE A 86 -22.73 -23.37 1.43
C PHE A 86 -23.79 -24.22 0.74
N PHE A 87 -23.60 -24.67 -0.51
CA PHE A 87 -24.61 -25.55 -1.13
C PHE A 87 -24.77 -26.85 -0.31
N PHE A 88 -23.69 -27.35 0.29
CA PHE A 88 -23.71 -28.49 1.20
C PHE A 88 -24.37 -28.18 2.56
N PHE A 89 -24.33 -26.93 3.05
CA PHE A 89 -24.85 -26.53 4.38
C PHE A 89 -26.21 -25.80 4.34
N ARG A 90 -26.74 -25.45 3.16
CA ARG A 90 -28.03 -24.74 2.95
C ARG A 90 -29.25 -25.50 3.51
N ILE A 91 -29.09 -26.78 3.85
CA ILE A 91 -30.13 -27.60 4.47
C ILE A 91 -30.34 -27.24 5.95
N ALA A 92 -29.34 -26.63 6.60
CA ALA A 92 -29.45 -26.15 7.97
C ALA A 92 -29.88 -24.67 7.99
N GLN A 93 -31.11 -24.40 8.45
CA GLN A 93 -31.66 -23.07 8.71
C GLN A 93 -30.88 -22.30 9.80
N ILE A 94 -29.67 -21.84 9.48
CA ILE A 94 -28.84 -20.99 10.36
C ILE A 94 -28.34 -19.77 9.57
N GLY A 95 -29.24 -19.16 8.78
CA GLY A 95 -28.93 -18.14 7.79
C GLY A 95 -28.37 -16.81 8.33
N GLU A 96 -28.45 -16.55 9.63
CA GLU A 96 -28.04 -15.25 10.20
C GLU A 96 -26.60 -15.23 10.73
N THR A 97 -26.12 -16.32 11.33
CA THR A 97 -24.78 -16.41 11.94
C THR A 97 -23.67 -16.48 10.88
N PHE A 98 -24.00 -16.92 9.67
CA PHE A 98 -23.04 -17.06 8.57
C PHE A 98 -22.81 -15.78 7.76
N ARG A 99 -23.46 -14.66 8.12
CA ARG A 99 -23.10 -13.34 7.58
C ARG A 99 -21.63 -12.97 7.86
N MET A 100 -21.06 -13.49 8.95
CA MET A 100 -19.63 -13.36 9.27
C MET A 100 -18.72 -13.87 8.15
N LEU A 101 -19.15 -14.89 7.39
CA LEU A 101 -18.33 -15.45 6.32
C LEU A 101 -18.27 -14.56 5.08
N LYS A 102 -19.26 -13.66 4.89
CA LYS A 102 -19.20 -12.66 3.82
C LYS A 102 -18.05 -11.66 4.04
N LEU A 103 -17.53 -11.51 5.26
CA LEU A 103 -16.32 -10.74 5.56
C LEU A 103 -15.05 -11.36 4.97
N PHE A 104 -15.01 -12.67 4.70
CA PHE A 104 -13.89 -13.26 3.96
C PHE A 104 -13.74 -12.64 2.56
N ARG A 105 -14.82 -12.07 1.99
CA ARG A 105 -14.74 -11.31 0.74
C ARG A 105 -13.85 -10.06 0.88
N LEU A 106 -13.70 -9.49 2.07
CA LEU A 106 -12.78 -8.38 2.31
C LEU A 106 -11.31 -8.81 2.28
N LEU A 107 -10.98 -10.11 2.40
CA LEU A 107 -9.62 -10.58 2.09
C LEU A 107 -9.26 -10.38 0.61
N ARG A 108 -10.24 -10.13 -0.27
CA ARG A 108 -10.01 -9.69 -1.66
C ARG A 108 -9.21 -8.39 -1.72
N LEU A 109 -9.37 -7.49 -0.74
CA LEU A 109 -8.53 -6.28 -0.62
C LEU A 109 -7.07 -6.65 -0.40
N ILE A 110 -6.80 -7.67 0.43
CA ILE A 110 -5.44 -8.14 0.76
C ILE A 110 -4.83 -8.95 -0.39
N GLY A 111 -5.62 -9.74 -1.12
CA GLY A 111 -5.13 -10.38 -2.36
C GLY A 111 -4.79 -9.35 -3.44
N PHE A 112 -5.65 -8.35 -3.59
CA PHE A 112 -5.44 -7.22 -4.49
C PHE A 112 -4.21 -6.36 -4.08
N THR A 113 -3.91 -6.23 -2.79
CA THR A 113 -2.69 -5.53 -2.34
C THR A 113 -1.43 -6.22 -2.86
N GLY A 114 -1.36 -7.56 -2.88
CA GLY A 114 -0.22 -8.29 -3.43
C GLY A 114 0.02 -8.02 -4.92
N ARG A 115 -1.05 -7.82 -5.70
CA ARG A 115 -0.94 -7.47 -7.13
C ARG A 115 -0.56 -6.01 -7.35
N LEU A 116 -1.12 -5.09 -6.55
CA LEU A 116 -0.76 -3.67 -6.59
C LEU A 116 0.61 -3.37 -5.98
N ALA A 117 1.14 -4.24 -5.13
CA ALA A 117 2.51 -4.14 -4.60
C ALA A 117 3.54 -4.07 -5.74
N SER A 118 3.29 -4.80 -6.82
CA SER A 118 4.14 -4.76 -8.02
C SER A 118 4.07 -3.43 -8.78
N PHE A 119 2.94 -2.72 -8.69
CA PHE A 119 2.72 -1.38 -9.28
C PHE A 119 3.29 -0.26 -8.44
N PHE A 120 3.17 -0.38 -7.12
CA PHE A 120 3.62 0.62 -6.16
C PHE A 120 5.06 0.44 -5.70
N LYS A 121 5.85 -0.41 -6.38
CA LYS A 121 7.30 -0.61 -6.13
C LYS A 121 8.15 0.68 -6.08
N ARG A 122 7.62 1.84 -6.52
CA ARG A 122 8.29 3.14 -6.40
C ARG A 122 7.90 3.97 -5.17
N ASN A 123 6.72 3.75 -4.59
CA ASN A 123 6.17 4.59 -3.53
C ASN A 123 5.64 3.72 -2.37
N GLU A 124 6.55 3.32 -1.49
CA GLU A 124 6.24 2.50 -0.30
C GLU A 124 5.12 3.12 0.55
N LEU A 125 5.09 4.45 0.66
CA LEU A 125 4.05 5.20 1.37
C LEU A 125 2.63 4.93 0.83
N VAL A 126 2.47 4.95 -0.50
CA VAL A 126 1.14 4.79 -1.13
C VAL A 126 0.64 3.36 -0.96
N TYR A 127 1.55 2.38 -0.99
CA TYR A 127 1.23 0.99 -0.71
C TYR A 127 0.74 0.79 0.73
N TYR A 128 1.40 1.40 1.70
CA TYR A 128 0.98 1.34 3.10
C TYR A 128 -0.34 2.06 3.37
N LEU A 129 -0.57 3.21 2.72
CA LEU A 129 -1.85 3.93 2.79
C LEU A 129 -3.00 3.08 2.22
N TYR A 130 -2.74 2.33 1.15
CA TYR A 130 -3.75 1.44 0.59
C TYR A 130 -4.08 0.29 1.55
N ILE A 131 -3.06 -0.35 2.15
CA ILE A 131 -3.24 -1.40 3.15
C ILE A 131 -3.98 -0.89 4.38
N SER A 132 -3.65 0.31 4.86
CA SER A 132 -4.31 0.88 6.05
C SER A 132 -5.80 1.07 5.81
N ILE A 133 -6.19 1.63 4.66
CA ILE A 133 -7.59 1.76 4.27
C ILE A 133 -8.26 0.38 4.20
N ALA A 134 -7.63 -0.60 3.55
CA ALA A 134 -8.19 -1.96 3.46
C ALA A 134 -8.45 -2.58 4.84
N VAL A 135 -7.50 -2.47 5.77
CA VAL A 135 -7.62 -3.03 7.12
C VAL A 135 -8.66 -2.28 7.93
N ILE A 136 -8.77 -0.94 7.81
CA ILE A 136 -9.82 -0.14 8.45
C ILE A 136 -11.20 -0.63 8.00
N MET A 137 -11.39 -0.89 6.71
CA MET A 137 -12.67 -1.36 6.17
C MET A 137 -13.02 -2.78 6.68
N VAL A 138 -12.04 -3.68 6.74
CA VAL A 138 -12.21 -5.04 7.28
C VAL A 138 -12.58 -5.00 8.76
N THR A 139 -11.82 -4.27 9.56
CA THR A 139 -12.00 -4.19 11.01
C THR A 139 -13.30 -3.46 11.38
N ALA A 140 -13.69 -2.43 10.65
CA ALA A 140 -15.00 -1.79 10.78
C ALA A 140 -16.14 -2.78 10.52
N ALA A 141 -16.05 -3.59 9.47
CA ALA A 141 -17.08 -4.57 9.16
C ALA A 141 -17.14 -5.70 10.22
N MET A 142 -15.98 -6.16 10.72
CA MET A 142 -15.92 -7.10 11.86
C MET A 142 -16.58 -6.52 13.12
N PHE A 143 -16.28 -5.26 13.44
CA PHE A 143 -16.83 -4.57 14.61
C PHE A 143 -18.34 -4.34 14.50
N CYS A 144 -18.83 -3.91 13.34
CA CYS A 144 -20.25 -3.73 13.03
C CYS A 144 -21.07 -4.98 13.39
N ILE A 145 -20.61 -6.15 12.94
CA ILE A 145 -21.33 -7.41 13.19
C ILE A 145 -21.16 -7.86 14.64
N SER A 146 -19.93 -7.82 15.17
CA SER A 146 -19.62 -8.34 16.51
C SER A 146 -20.34 -7.56 17.60
N GLU A 147 -20.32 -6.23 17.51
CA GLU A 147 -20.95 -5.32 18.48
C GLU A 147 -22.40 -4.99 18.11
N LYS A 148 -22.91 -5.51 16.98
CA LYS A 148 -24.27 -5.26 16.44
C LYS A 148 -24.58 -3.76 16.30
N VAL A 149 -23.58 -2.96 15.94
CA VAL A 149 -23.72 -1.52 15.69
C VAL A 149 -23.90 -1.22 14.21
N SER A 150 -24.33 0.00 13.87
CA SER A 150 -24.39 0.42 12.46
C SER A 150 -23.00 0.42 11.82
N TYR A 151 -22.91 0.17 10.51
CA TYR A 151 -21.63 0.22 9.80
C TYR A 151 -20.97 1.61 9.89
N GLN A 152 -21.76 2.67 9.86
CA GLN A 152 -21.26 4.05 10.00
C GLN A 152 -20.59 4.27 11.37
N THR A 153 -21.21 3.77 12.44
CA THR A 153 -20.63 3.81 13.80
C THR A 153 -19.35 2.97 13.89
N ALA A 154 -19.34 1.78 13.26
CA ALA A 154 -18.17 0.92 13.25
C ALA A 154 -17.00 1.49 12.43
N LEU A 155 -17.30 2.17 11.31
CA LEU A 155 -16.31 2.84 10.49
C LEU A 155 -15.72 4.04 11.21
N TRP A 156 -16.56 4.85 11.88
CA TRP A 156 -16.12 5.92 12.76
C TRP A 156 -15.17 5.42 13.84
N TRP A 157 -15.54 4.33 14.53
CA TRP A 157 -14.70 3.68 15.53
C TRP A 157 -13.36 3.21 14.94
N ALA A 158 -13.37 2.55 13.78
CA ALA A 158 -12.16 2.03 13.15
C ALA A 158 -11.22 3.17 12.73
N ILE A 159 -11.74 4.25 12.15
CA ILE A 159 -10.93 5.41 11.74
C ILE A 159 -10.31 6.08 12.97
N THR A 160 -11.10 6.38 14.00
CA THR A 160 -10.62 7.05 15.22
C THR A 160 -9.61 6.21 15.98
N THR A 161 -9.76 4.88 15.97
CA THR A 161 -8.79 3.95 16.55
C THR A 161 -7.50 3.89 15.72
N ALA A 162 -7.60 3.80 14.39
CA ALA A 162 -6.44 3.77 13.50
C ALA A 162 -5.61 5.05 13.58
N THR A 163 -6.26 6.21 13.69
CA THR A 163 -5.61 7.51 13.83
C THR A 163 -5.14 7.80 15.25
N THR A 164 -5.28 6.84 16.17
CA THR A 164 -4.91 6.95 17.59
C THR A 164 -5.65 8.03 18.38
N ILE A 165 -6.72 8.61 17.81
CA ILE A 165 -7.58 9.60 18.49
C ILE A 165 -8.44 8.92 19.56
N ALA A 166 -9.10 7.81 19.18
CA ALA A 166 -9.92 6.94 20.03
C ALA A 166 -10.75 7.69 21.09
N TYR A 167 -11.77 8.43 20.66
CA TYR A 167 -12.63 9.26 21.55
C TYR A 167 -13.25 8.50 22.73
N GLY A 168 -13.39 7.17 22.63
CA GLY A 168 -13.93 6.32 23.69
C GLY A 168 -15.46 6.30 23.78
N ASP A 169 -16.14 6.92 22.81
CA ASP A 169 -17.59 6.89 22.63
C ASP A 169 -18.09 5.50 22.21
N VAL A 170 -17.28 4.77 21.45
CA VAL A 170 -17.55 3.41 21.00
C VAL A 170 -16.38 2.52 21.39
N ILE A 171 -16.65 1.42 22.11
CA ILE A 171 -15.61 0.51 22.62
C ILE A 171 -16.00 -0.96 22.39
N PRO A 172 -15.02 -1.83 22.04
CA PRO A 172 -15.26 -3.26 21.84
C PRO A 172 -15.62 -3.95 23.16
N LYS A 173 -16.76 -4.64 23.20
CA LYS A 173 -17.21 -5.45 24.34
C LYS A 173 -16.99 -6.94 24.08
N THR A 174 -16.91 -7.33 22.82
CA THR A 174 -16.74 -8.71 22.37
C THR A 174 -15.28 -9.08 22.12
N GLU A 175 -14.94 -10.36 22.24
CA GLU A 175 -13.59 -10.87 21.98
C GLU A 175 -13.14 -10.63 20.52
N ILE A 176 -14.05 -10.79 19.56
CA ILE A 176 -13.78 -10.51 18.14
C ILE A 176 -13.54 -9.00 17.92
N GLY A 177 -14.33 -8.14 18.56
CA GLY A 177 -14.14 -6.68 18.51
C GLY A 177 -12.80 -6.26 19.12
N ARG A 178 -12.39 -6.87 20.24
CA ARG A 178 -11.08 -6.64 20.87
C ARG A 178 -9.93 -7.09 19.98
N GLY A 179 -10.04 -8.24 19.32
CA GLY A 179 -9.08 -8.70 18.32
C GLY A 179 -8.92 -7.71 17.16
N ALA A 180 -10.04 -7.20 16.63
CA ALA A 180 -10.02 -6.17 15.59
C ALA A 180 -9.35 -4.87 16.07
N ALA A 181 -9.59 -4.48 17.33
CA ALA A 181 -8.97 -3.31 17.94
C ALA A 181 -7.43 -3.43 18.03
N ILE A 182 -6.92 -4.59 18.44
CA ILE A 182 -5.47 -4.85 18.53
C ILE A 182 -4.81 -4.69 17.16
N ILE A 183 -5.41 -5.26 16.11
CA ILE A 183 -4.92 -5.13 14.73
C ILE A 183 -4.88 -3.66 14.30
N LEU A 184 -5.94 -2.91 14.58
CA LEU A 184 -6.04 -1.47 14.28
C LEU A 184 -4.98 -0.64 15.01
N MET A 185 -4.72 -0.93 16.28
CA MET A 185 -3.72 -0.22 17.09
C MET A 185 -2.31 -0.43 16.55
N LEU A 186 -1.95 -1.69 16.23
CA LEU A 186 -0.65 -2.02 15.63
C LEU A 186 -0.47 -1.32 14.27
N LEU A 187 -1.53 -1.30 13.47
CA LEU A 187 -1.53 -0.63 12.17
C LEU A 187 -1.37 0.89 12.30
N GLY A 188 -2.05 1.52 13.26
CA GLY A 188 -1.94 2.96 13.52
C GLY A 188 -0.52 3.39 13.88
N ILE A 189 0.10 2.67 14.82
CA ILE A 189 1.49 2.93 15.24
C ILE A 189 2.46 2.71 14.07
N GLY A 190 2.27 1.62 13.32
CA GLY A 190 3.10 1.31 12.13
C GLY A 190 2.98 2.39 11.05
N PHE A 191 1.78 2.92 10.82
CA PHE A 191 1.55 3.98 9.85
C PHE A 191 2.24 5.30 10.23
N ILE A 192 2.15 5.70 11.50
CA ILE A 192 2.86 6.89 12.00
C ILE A 192 4.38 6.69 11.87
N GLY A 193 4.91 5.54 12.28
CA GLY A 193 6.34 5.23 12.16
C GLY A 193 6.85 5.30 10.73
N MET A 194 6.08 4.79 9.77
CA MET A 194 6.43 4.86 8.35
C MET A 194 6.37 6.29 7.81
N LEU A 195 5.36 7.07 8.17
CA LEU A 195 5.25 8.49 7.78
C LEU A 195 6.48 9.26 8.27
N THR A 196 6.84 9.09 9.54
CA THR A 196 8.03 9.70 10.13
C THR A 196 9.31 9.26 9.41
N GLY A 197 9.45 7.97 9.10
CA GLY A 197 10.58 7.43 8.35
C GLY A 197 10.70 8.06 6.96
N THR A 198 9.59 8.14 6.22
CA THR A 198 9.55 8.71 4.86
C THR A 198 9.91 10.19 4.87
N ILE A 199 9.38 10.95 5.83
CA ILE A 199 9.68 12.38 5.98
C ILE A 199 11.16 12.56 6.33
N THR A 200 11.68 11.78 7.28
CA THR A 200 13.10 11.81 7.67
C THR A 200 14.01 11.52 6.49
N GLU A 201 13.70 10.49 5.69
CA GLU A 201 14.46 10.14 4.49
C GLU A 201 14.43 11.26 3.44
N PHE A 202 13.29 11.93 3.26
CA PHE A 202 13.16 13.06 2.35
C PHE A 202 14.07 14.24 2.75
N PHE A 203 14.09 14.58 4.05
CA PHE A 203 14.97 15.63 4.55
C PHE A 203 16.45 15.22 4.50
N ALA A 204 16.78 14.00 4.90
CA ALA A 204 18.15 13.48 4.85
C ALA A 204 18.73 13.51 3.43
N LYS A 205 17.96 13.08 2.41
CA LYS A 205 18.39 13.16 1.00
C LYS A 205 18.60 14.58 0.53
N LYS A 206 17.79 15.53 1.00
CA LYS A 206 17.92 16.95 0.65
C LYS A 206 19.19 17.54 1.26
N ASP A 207 19.49 17.20 2.50
CA ASP A 207 20.69 17.66 3.22
C ASP A 207 21.96 17.04 2.61
N GLU A 208 21.93 15.75 2.28
CA GLU A 208 23.03 15.07 1.59
C GLU A 208 23.32 15.70 0.21
N ALA A 209 22.29 16.01 -0.57
CA ALA A 209 22.43 16.69 -1.85
C ALA A 209 22.98 18.12 -1.71
N ALA A 210 22.62 18.84 -0.64
CA ALA A 210 23.16 20.17 -0.36
C ALA A 210 24.64 20.10 0.04
N MET A 211 24.99 19.13 0.90
CA MET A 211 26.38 18.90 1.35
C MET A 211 27.29 18.51 0.18
N SER A 212 26.83 17.61 -0.70
CA SER A 212 27.56 17.23 -1.92
C SER A 212 27.86 18.45 -2.79
N LYS A 213 26.88 19.34 -3.02
CA LYS A 213 27.11 20.58 -3.78
C LYS A 213 28.12 21.53 -3.12
N GLN A 214 28.15 21.59 -1.79
CA GLN A 214 29.12 22.41 -1.07
C GLN A 214 30.54 21.85 -1.19
N LEU A 215 30.68 20.53 -1.12
CA LEU A 215 31.95 19.84 -1.34
C LEU A 215 32.48 20.08 -2.76
N ASP A 216 31.63 19.90 -3.78
CA ASP A 216 31.99 20.15 -5.18
C ASP A 216 32.48 21.60 -5.39
N ARG A 217 31.84 22.57 -4.71
CA ARG A 217 32.25 23.97 -4.76
C ARG A 217 33.59 24.22 -4.07
N LEU A 218 33.80 23.65 -2.89
CA LEU A 218 35.06 23.77 -2.14
C LEU A 218 36.23 23.12 -2.89
N GLU A 219 35.99 22.00 -3.56
CA GLU A 219 36.99 21.33 -4.40
C GLU A 219 37.36 22.20 -5.61
N ALA A 220 36.37 22.81 -6.27
CA ALA A 220 36.61 23.76 -7.35
C ALA A 220 37.39 25.01 -6.88
N GLU A 221 37.04 25.58 -5.72
CA GLU A 221 37.76 26.72 -5.13
C GLU A 221 39.21 26.34 -4.75
N ASN A 222 39.45 25.13 -4.25
CA ASN A 222 40.80 24.63 -3.99
C ASN A 222 41.64 24.47 -5.26
N HIS A 223 41.06 23.89 -6.32
CA HIS A 223 41.74 23.77 -7.61
C HIS A 223 42.10 25.14 -8.19
N GLN A 224 41.21 26.12 -8.05
CA GLN A 224 41.47 27.51 -8.46
C GLN A 224 42.65 28.11 -7.67
N LEU A 225 42.63 28.00 -6.34
CA LEU A 225 43.69 28.49 -5.46
C LEU A 225 45.05 27.86 -5.80
N HIS A 226 45.09 26.56 -6.07
CA HIS A 226 46.32 25.89 -6.48
C HIS A 226 46.85 26.40 -7.82
N ALA A 227 45.98 26.64 -8.80
CA ALA A 227 46.36 27.23 -10.08
C ALA A 227 46.92 28.66 -9.91
N ASP A 228 46.25 29.50 -9.13
CA ASP A 228 46.70 30.87 -8.86
C ASP A 228 48.06 30.90 -8.13
N LEU A 229 48.28 29.98 -7.17
CA LEU A 229 49.56 29.85 -6.48
C LEU A 229 50.70 29.44 -7.42
N ASP A 230 50.43 28.55 -8.37
CA ASP A 230 51.41 28.13 -9.36
C ASP A 230 51.72 29.25 -10.36
N GLU A 231 50.71 30.04 -10.75
CA GLU A 231 50.89 31.25 -11.56
C GLU A 231 51.76 32.28 -10.84
N ILE A 232 51.47 32.60 -9.57
CA ILE A 232 52.26 33.54 -8.76
C ILE A 232 53.71 33.07 -8.63
N LYS A 233 53.95 31.78 -8.39
CA LYS A 233 55.31 31.21 -8.34
C LYS A 233 56.04 31.40 -9.67
N GLN A 234 55.37 31.17 -10.80
CA GLN A 234 55.97 31.38 -12.12
C GLN A 234 56.31 32.86 -12.36
N LEU A 235 55.42 33.78 -11.99
CA LEU A 235 55.65 35.22 -12.09
C LEU A 235 56.84 35.67 -11.23
N LEU A 236 56.95 35.18 -9.99
CA LEU A 236 58.09 35.49 -9.11
C LEU A 236 59.41 35.00 -9.72
N VAL A 237 59.46 33.77 -10.23
CA VAL A 237 60.66 33.23 -10.89
C VAL A 237 61.05 34.04 -12.12
N ALA A 238 60.06 34.48 -12.91
CA ALA A 238 60.28 35.35 -14.06
C ALA A 238 60.86 36.71 -13.63
N HIS A 239 60.32 37.31 -12.57
CA HIS A 239 60.79 38.58 -12.03
C HIS A 239 62.21 38.50 -11.47
N THR A 240 62.54 37.46 -10.69
CA THR A 240 63.91 37.26 -10.17
C THR A 240 64.93 37.07 -11.30
N LYS A 241 64.56 36.39 -12.40
CA LYS A 241 65.42 36.27 -13.59
C LYS A 241 65.64 37.59 -14.31
N GLN A 242 64.65 38.48 -14.28
CA GLN A 242 64.71 39.79 -14.93
C GLN A 242 65.57 40.77 -14.11
N ASP A 243 65.42 40.75 -12.78
CA ASP A 243 66.18 41.57 -11.84
C ASP A 243 67.69 41.20 -11.84
N ASN A 244 68.01 39.90 -11.90
CA ASN A 244 69.40 39.45 -12.05
C ASN A 244 70.03 39.84 -13.40
N ARG A 245 69.22 39.99 -14.46
CA ARG A 245 69.72 40.44 -15.78
C ARG A 245 70.01 41.94 -15.84
N ASP A 246 69.34 42.73 -15.03
CA ASP A 246 69.55 44.18 -14.97
C ASP A 246 70.70 44.56 -14.02
N ASN A 247 71.04 43.72 -13.02
CA ASN A 247 72.21 43.91 -12.16
C ASN A 247 73.55 43.47 -12.76
N ASP A 248 73.54 42.63 -13.81
CA ASP A 248 74.76 42.16 -14.52
C ASP A 248 75.17 43.07 -15.70
N LYS A 249 74.51 44.22 -15.89
CA LYS A 249 74.83 45.24 -16.90
C LYS A 249 75.41 46.50 -16.26
#